data_AF-A3IZU6-F1
#
_entry.id   AF-A3IZU6-F1
#
_cell.length_a   1.000
_cell.length_b   1.000
_cell.length_c   1.000
_cell.angle_alpha   90.00
_cell.angle_beta   90.00
_cell.angle_gamma   90.00
#
_symmetry.space_group_name_H-M   'P 1'
#
loop_
_entity.id
_entity.type
_entity.pdbx_description
1 polymer ?
#
loop_
_entity_poly.entity_id
_entity_poly.type
_entity_poly.pdbx_seq_one_letter_code
_entity_poly.pdbx_strand_id
1 'polypeptide(L)'
;MASTIRVPTELYQTLQEIKLSLESKHFSAAPTMQDLVSVSVKRFIRDWNNPNQQKEMIEELLQNRQDSRSKMGRRKDSPAPSEE
;
A
#
# COMPACT_ATOMS: atom_id res chain seq x y z
N MET A 1 17.45 -13.54 2.47
CA MET A 1 16.12 -14.19 2.61
C MET A 1 15.08 -13.23 2.07
N ALA A 2 14.28 -13.61 1.08
CA ALA A 2 13.19 -12.76 0.59
C ALA A 2 12.02 -12.86 1.58
N SER A 3 11.79 -11.81 2.36
CA SER A 3 10.57 -11.71 3.14
C SER A 3 9.40 -11.46 2.20
N THR A 4 8.39 -12.32 2.23
CA THR A 4 7.14 -12.08 1.52
C THR A 4 6.44 -10.90 2.18
N ILE A 5 6.59 -9.71 1.59
CA ILE A 5 5.87 -8.52 2.04
C ILE A 5 4.40 -8.71 1.66
N ARG A 6 3.51 -8.76 2.66
CA ARG A 6 2.07 -8.78 2.42
C ARG A 6 1.59 -7.37 2.09
N VAL A 7 0.90 -7.24 0.97
CA VAL A 7 0.20 -6.00 0.62
C VAL A 7 -0.95 -5.81 1.62
N PRO A 8 -1.09 -4.64 2.27
CA PRO A 8 -2.25 -4.32 3.11
C PRO A 8 -3.57 -4.55 2.35
N THR A 9 -4.58 -5.10 3.03
CA THR A 9 -5.88 -5.44 2.42
C THR A 9 -6.53 -4.26 1.72
N GLU A 10 -6.46 -3.07 2.33
CA GLU A 10 -6.99 -1.83 1.76
C GLU A 10 -6.35 -1.51 0.40
N LEU A 11 -5.02 -1.56 0.32
CA LEU A 11 -4.30 -1.32 -0.94
C LEU A 11 -4.61 -2.39 -1.99
N TYR A 12 -4.77 -3.65 -1.58
CA TYR A 12 -5.18 -4.71 -2.49
C TYR A 12 -6.59 -4.48 -3.05
N GLN A 13 -7.53 -4.05 -2.22
CA GLN A 13 -8.90 -3.72 -2.65
C GLN A 13 -8.90 -2.57 -3.65
N THR A 14 -8.17 -1.49 -3.38
CA THR A 14 -8.05 -0.37 -4.34
C THR A 14 -7.44 -0.82 -5.67
N LEU A 15 -6.40 -1.66 -5.66
CA LEU A 15 -5.83 -2.20 -6.89
C LEU A 15 -6.83 -3.10 -7.64
N GLN A 16 -7.66 -3.86 -6.91
CA GLN A 16 -8.69 -4.71 -7.49
C GLN A 16 -9.80 -3.88 -8.16
N GLU A 17 -10.22 -2.78 -7.55
CA GLU A 17 -11.18 -1.84 -8.15
C GLU A 17 -10.64 -1.21 -9.44
N ILE A 18 -9.37 -0.78 -9.42
CA ILE A 18 -8.70 -0.27 -10.62
C ILE A 18 -8.69 -1.34 -11.72
N LYS A 19 -8.31 -2.58 -11.39
CA LYS A 19 -8.30 -3.70 -12.32
C LYS A 19 -9.69 -3.92 -12.95
N LEU A 20 -10.75 -4.01 -12.14
CA LEU A 20 -12.12 -4.18 -12.62
C LEU A 20 -12.56 -3.04 -13.54
N SER A 21 -12.18 -1.80 -13.20
CA SER A 21 -12.47 -0.63 -14.04
C SER A 21 -11.81 -0.72 -15.42
N LEU A 22 -10.61 -1.31 -15.50
CA LEU A 22 -9.88 -1.50 -16.75
C LEU A 22 -10.40 -2.70 -17.54
N GLU A 23 -10.81 -3.78 -16.86
CA GLU A 23 -11.47 -4.94 -17.48
C GLU A 23 -12.75 -4.53 -18.21
N SER A 24 -13.54 -3.65 -17.64
CA SER A 24 -14.76 -3.14 -18.29
C SER A 24 -14.49 -2.37 -19.60
N LYS A 25 -13.29 -1.80 -19.76
CA LYS A 25 -12.92 -0.93 -20.89
C LYS A 25 -12.07 -1.64 -21.94
N HIS A 26 -11.23 -2.57 -21.50
CA HIS A 26 -10.18 -3.19 -22.32
C HIS A 26 -10.34 -4.71 -22.43
N PHE A 27 -11.35 -5.31 -21.78
CA PHE A 27 -11.67 -6.73 -21.83
C PHE A 27 -10.42 -7.63 -21.67
N SER A 28 -10.10 -8.42 -22.70
CA SER A 28 -8.97 -9.36 -22.69
C SER A 28 -7.58 -8.69 -22.69
N ALA A 29 -7.50 -7.38 -22.96
CA ALA A 29 -6.26 -6.61 -22.91
C ALA A 29 -6.06 -5.89 -21.56
N ALA A 30 -6.96 -6.08 -20.59
CA ALA A 30 -6.83 -5.45 -19.29
C ALA A 30 -5.63 -5.99 -18.51
N PRO A 31 -4.93 -5.14 -17.74
CA PRO A 31 -3.76 -5.55 -17.00
C PRO A 31 -4.11 -6.49 -15.85
N THR A 32 -3.20 -7.42 -15.55
CA THR A 32 -3.29 -8.28 -14.39
C THR A 32 -2.94 -7.52 -13.10
N MET A 33 -3.24 -8.13 -11.95
CA MET A 33 -2.81 -7.57 -10.66
C MET A 33 -1.28 -7.46 -10.57
N GLN A 34 -0.57 -8.42 -11.15
CA GLN A 34 0.89 -8.41 -11.18
C GLN A 34 1.43 -7.23 -12.02
N ASP A 35 0.76 -6.87 -13.13
CA ASP A 35 1.15 -5.74 -13.95
C ASP A 35 0.99 -4.42 -13.19
N LEU A 36 -0.12 -4.25 -12.49
CA LEU A 36 -0.37 -3.06 -11.67
C LEU A 36 0.70 -2.89 -10.59
N VAL A 37 1.01 -3.96 -9.86
CA VAL A 37 2.07 -3.95 -8.83
C VAL A 37 3.43 -3.67 -9.46
N SER A 38 3.77 -4.34 -10.57
CA SER A 38 5.05 -4.18 -11.25
C SER A 38 5.28 -2.75 -11.73
N VAL A 39 4.26 -2.12 -12.32
CA VAL A 39 4.32 -0.72 -12.74
C VAL A 39 4.47 0.22 -11.54
N SER A 40 3.75 -0.04 -10.46
CA SER A 40 3.80 0.79 -9.24
C SER A 40 5.20 0.77 -8.62
N VAL A 41 5.82 -0.41 -8.50
CA VAL A 41 7.19 -0.55 -7.98
C VAL A 41 8.21 0.10 -8.91
N LYS A 42 8.08 -0.06 -10.24
CA LYS A 42 8.97 0.62 -11.20
C LYS A 42 8.86 2.14 -11.11
N ARG A 43 7.66 2.69 -10.93
CA ARG A 43 7.45 4.12 -10.73
C ARG A 43 8.09 4.60 -9.43
N PHE A 44 7.88 3.87 -8.33
CA PHE A 44 8.55 4.17 -7.06
C PHE A 44 10.08 4.24 -7.19
N ILE A 45 10.71 3.27 -7.85
CA ILE A 45 12.16 3.27 -8.08
C ILE A 45 12.58 4.43 -8.99
N ARG A 46 11.82 4.73 -10.03
CA ARG A 46 12.11 5.87 -10.92
C ARG A 46 12.06 7.18 -10.15
N ASP A 47 11.02 7.39 -9.37
CA ASP A 47 10.78 8.63 -8.65
C ASP A 47 11.82 8.79 -7.51
N TRP A 48 12.35 7.68 -6.96
CA TRP A 48 13.48 7.70 -6.02
C TRP A 48 14.77 8.26 -6.64
N ASN A 49 14.96 8.07 -7.96
CA ASN A 49 16.12 8.57 -8.69
C ASN A 49 15.92 10.00 -9.24
N ASN A 50 14.75 10.61 -9.00
CA ASN A 50 14.44 11.97 -9.41
C ASN A 50 14.52 12.91 -8.20
N PRO A 51 15.51 13.84 -8.13
CA PRO A 51 15.71 14.67 -6.94
C PRO A 51 14.47 15.47 -6.48
N ASN A 52 13.63 15.90 -7.42
CA ASN A 52 12.44 16.68 -7.10
C ASN A 52 11.35 15.82 -6.44
N GLN A 53 11.21 14.57 -6.86
CA GLN A 53 10.19 13.64 -6.34
C GLN A 53 10.72 12.83 -5.15
N GLN A 54 12.04 12.67 -5.04
CA GLN A 54 12.69 11.94 -3.97
C GLN A 54 12.40 12.57 -2.60
N LYS A 55 12.38 13.91 -2.51
CA LYS A 55 12.10 14.61 -1.26
C LYS A 55 10.69 14.30 -0.74
N GLU A 56 9.68 14.49 -1.59
CA GLU A 56 8.27 14.21 -1.26
C GLU A 56 8.10 12.73 -0.85
N MET A 57 8.71 11.81 -1.60
CA MET A 57 8.66 10.39 -1.30
C MET A 57 9.29 10.04 0.06
N ILE A 58 10.43 10.65 0.41
CA ILE A 58 11.06 10.43 1.72
C ILE A 58 10.13 10.90 2.84
N GLU A 59 9.51 12.08 2.69
CA GLU A 59 8.56 12.61 3.67
C GLU A 59 7.37 11.66 3.87
N GLU A 60 6.77 11.16 2.78
CA GLU A 60 5.69 10.17 2.84
C GLU A 60 6.10 8.85 3.53
N LEU A 61 7.30 8.34 3.22
CA LEU A 61 7.82 7.11 3.83
C LEU A 61 8.01 7.26 5.34
N LEU A 62 8.56 8.40 5.77
CA LEU A 62 8.77 8.70 7.18
C LEU A 62 7.44 8.87 7.92
N GLN A 63 6.49 9.58 7.32
CA GLN A 63 5.14 9.75 7.88
C GLN A 63 4.43 8.41 8.04
N ASN A 64 4.42 7.57 7.01
CA ASN A 64 3.79 6.25 7.06
C ASN A 64 4.44 5.35 8.14
N ARG A 65 5.76 5.45 8.32
CA ARG A 65 6.46 4.74 9.41
C ARG A 65 6.02 5.25 10.78
N GLN A 66 5.86 6.56 10.96
CA GLN A 66 5.38 7.17 12.20
C GLN A 66 3.95 6.73 12.52
N ASP A 67 3.06 6.71 11.52
CA ASP A 67 1.67 6.27 11.68
C ASP A 67 1.60 4.79 12.08
N SER A 68 2.39 3.95 11.41
CA SER A 68 2.50 2.53 11.74
C SER A 68 2.99 2.31 13.18
N ARG A 69 3.96 3.09 13.65
CA ARG A 69 4.44 3.04 15.04
C ARG A 69 3.38 3.50 16.04
N SER A 70 2.65 4.55 15.72
CA SER A 70 1.59 5.10 16.56
C SER A 70 0.43 4.11 16.75
N LYS A 71 0.10 3.34 15.71
CA LYS A 71 -0.91 2.26 15.78
C LYS A 71 -0.45 1.08 16.65
N MET A 72 0.85 0.79 16.73
CA MET A 72 1.37 -0.28 17.60
C MET A 72 1.32 0.09 19.09
N GLY A 73 1.53 1.35 19.44
CA GLY A 73 1.50 1.84 20.83
C GLY A 73 0.10 1.88 21.48
N ARG A 74 -0.97 1.81 20.68
CA ARG A 74 -2.37 1.84 21.16
C ARG A 74 -2.96 0.46 21.51
N ARG A 75 -2.15 -0.60 21.49
CA ARG A 75 -2.57 -1.96 21.89
C ARG A 75 -2.29 -2.21 23.37
N LYS A 76 -2.85 -1.40 24.26
CA LYS A 76 -3.02 -1.73 25.67
C LYS A 76 -4.10 -0.81 26.25
N ASP A 77 -4.92 -1.37 27.13
CA ASP A 77 -5.97 -0.73 27.92
C ASP A 77 -7.36 -0.72 27.29
N SER A 78 -8.00 -1.89 27.28
CA SER A 78 -9.27 -2.11 28.00
C SER A 78 -9.64 -3.61 27.98
N PRO A 79 -9.58 -4.34 29.11
CA PRO A 79 -10.40 -5.52 29.32
C PRO A 79 -11.86 -5.07 29.42
N ALA A 80 -12.78 -5.82 28.80
CA ALA A 80 -14.21 -5.59 28.87
C ALA A 80 -14.70 -5.53 30.34
N PRO A 81 -15.68 -4.66 30.69
CA PRO A 81 -16.41 -4.86 31.91
C PRO A 81 -17.28 -6.11 31.72
N SER A 82 -16.96 -7.16 32.47
CA SER A 82 -17.88 -8.22 32.79
C SER A 82 -19.01 -7.60 33.62
N GLU A 83 -20.24 -7.60 33.13
CA GLU A 83 -21.42 -7.37 33.96
C GLU A 83 -22.12 -8.71 34.18
N GLU A 84 -22.38 -8.97 35.47
CA GLU A 84 -23.05 -10.13 36.07
C GLU A 84 -24.56 -10.18 35.74
#